data_AF-A0A814I765-F1
#
_entry.id   AF-A0A814I765-F1
#
_cell.length_a   1.000
_cell.length_b   1.000
_cell.length_c   1.000
_cell.angle_alpha   90.00
_cell.angle_beta   90.00
_cell.angle_gamma   90.00
#
_symmetry.space_group_name_H-M   'P 1'
#
loop_
_entity.id
_entity.type
_entity.pdbx_description
1 polymer ?
#
loop_
_entity_poly.entity_id
_entity_poly.type
_entity_poly.pdbx_seq_one_letter_code
_entity_poly.pdbx_strand_id
1 'polypeptide(L)'
;MCRFSYKFIRSLRNMHIKLPLSLKGMTKLDREQFTQIITVPYVNIPVECIQTSKWKNSLLTLHSFKNVRDLQPISKTHKQVLFDPDIIKTKEDIVKIVPSIEKYVEKSFDFTSITLTYANYSIDQVIKAILPDDLGKDKPINTGSGYSLVGHIAHFNLKDAVLPYKHII
;
A
#
# COMPACT_ATOMS: atom_id res chain seq x y z
N MET A 1 -23.28 1.67 -27.87
CA MET A 1 -23.27 1.52 -26.39
C MET A 1 -21.92 0.94 -25.97
N CYS A 2 -20.94 1.77 -25.66
CA CYS A 2 -19.61 1.31 -25.25
C CYS A 2 -19.58 1.05 -23.74
N ARG A 3 -19.48 -0.23 -23.35
CA ARG A 3 -19.11 -0.65 -22.00
C ARG A 3 -17.62 -0.42 -21.81
N PHE A 4 -17.24 0.63 -21.07
CA PHE A 4 -15.88 0.76 -20.55
C PHE A 4 -15.70 -0.21 -19.38
N SER A 5 -15.10 -1.37 -19.69
CA SER A 5 -14.55 -2.27 -18.68
C SER A 5 -13.31 -1.62 -18.05
N TYR A 6 -13.47 -1.00 -16.89
CA TYR A 6 -12.34 -0.52 -16.09
C TYR A 6 -11.57 -1.71 -15.51
N LYS A 7 -10.60 -2.25 -16.25
CA LYS A 7 -9.48 -2.98 -15.65
C LYS A 7 -8.46 -1.96 -15.15
N PHE A 8 -8.70 -1.42 -13.96
CA PHE A 8 -7.70 -0.63 -13.24
C PHE A 8 -6.69 -1.60 -12.63
N ILE A 9 -5.77 -2.13 -13.45
CA ILE A 9 -4.55 -2.74 -12.92
C ILE A 9 -3.66 -1.57 -12.51
N ARG A 10 -3.93 -1.03 -11.33
CA ARG A 10 -3.04 -0.08 -10.68
C ARG A 10 -1.81 -0.89 -10.27
N SER A 11 -0.74 -0.80 -11.07
CA SER A 11 0.59 -1.17 -10.60
C SER A 11 0.88 -0.29 -9.40
N LEU A 12 0.56 -0.81 -8.21
CA LEU A 12 0.90 -0.19 -6.94
C LEU A 12 2.40 -0.36 -6.81
N ARG A 13 3.10 0.75 -6.63
CA ARG A 13 4.51 0.68 -6.28
C ARG A 13 4.57 0.02 -4.91
N ASN A 14 5.36 -1.05 -4.77
CA ASN A 14 5.52 -1.74 -3.49
C ASN A 14 6.33 -0.82 -2.57
N MET A 15 5.64 -0.02 -1.76
CA MET A 15 6.26 0.63 -0.61
C MET A 15 6.83 -0.48 0.29
N HIS A 16 8.07 -0.34 0.76
CA HIS A 16 8.74 -1.36 1.56
C HIS A 16 8.26 -1.32 3.01
N ILE A 17 6.94 -1.38 3.21
CA ILE A 17 6.37 -1.61 4.53
C ILE A 17 6.76 -3.03 4.95
N LYS A 18 7.66 -3.12 5.92
CA LYS A 18 7.98 -4.39 6.56
C LYS A 18 6.82 -4.76 7.47
N LEU A 19 6.15 -5.86 7.14
CA LEU A 19 5.16 -6.45 8.02
C LEU A 19 5.84 -7.07 9.26
N PRO A 20 5.17 -7.11 10.42
CA PRO A 20 5.74 -7.67 11.64
C PRO A 20 6.18 -9.12 11.46
N LEU A 21 7.37 -9.47 11.97
CA LEU A 21 7.89 -10.84 11.94
C LEU A 21 7.02 -11.83 12.73
N SER A 22 6.19 -11.33 13.65
CA SER A 22 5.22 -12.13 14.41
C SER A 22 4.17 -12.82 13.53
N LEU A 23 3.99 -12.36 12.29
CA LEU A 23 3.07 -12.96 11.34
C LEU A 23 3.58 -14.29 10.75
N LYS A 24 4.89 -14.54 10.83
CA LYS A 24 5.50 -15.74 10.24
C LYS A 24 5.02 -17.01 10.93
N GLY A 25 4.67 -18.01 10.13
CA GLY A 25 4.20 -19.30 10.61
C GLY A 25 2.75 -19.28 11.11
N MET A 26 2.02 -18.19 10.93
CA MET A 26 0.60 -18.13 11.26
C MET A 26 -0.17 -19.16 10.43
N THR A 27 -0.92 -20.06 11.07
CA THR A 27 -1.73 -21.11 10.42
C THR A 27 -3.23 -20.80 10.43
N LYS A 28 -3.65 -19.84 11.26
CA LYS A 28 -5.01 -19.29 11.31
C LYS A 28 -4.93 -17.79 11.12
N LEU A 29 -5.66 -17.27 10.14
CA LEU A 29 -5.63 -15.84 9.80
C LEU A 29 -6.15 -14.98 10.97
N ASP A 30 -5.23 -14.22 11.57
CA ASP A 30 -5.53 -13.17 12.54
C ASP A 30 -5.25 -11.81 11.91
N ARG A 31 -6.32 -11.09 11.58
CA ARG A 31 -6.24 -9.80 10.87
C ARG A 31 -5.74 -8.67 11.75
N GLU A 32 -5.85 -8.81 13.08
CA GLU A 32 -5.46 -7.74 14.01
C GLU A 32 -3.95 -7.58 14.07
N GLN A 33 -3.20 -8.67 13.89
CA GLN A 33 -1.73 -8.67 13.88
C GLN A 33 -1.12 -7.94 12.67
N PHE A 34 -1.93 -7.62 11.65
CA PHE A 34 -1.51 -6.79 10.51
C PHE A 34 -1.60 -5.29 10.81
N THR A 35 -2.18 -4.93 11.96
CA THR A 35 -2.34 -3.54 12.36
C THR A 35 -1.00 -2.96 12.76
N GLN A 36 -0.60 -1.89 12.10
CA GLN A 36 0.60 -1.15 12.48
C GLN A 36 0.43 0.34 12.20
N ILE A 37 1.16 1.14 12.96
CA ILE A 37 1.16 2.59 12.81
C ILE A 37 2.47 2.97 12.11
N ILE A 38 2.36 3.66 10.99
CA ILE A 38 3.52 4.21 10.28
C ILE A 38 3.44 5.73 10.27
N THR A 39 4.60 6.37 10.31
CA THR A 39 4.71 7.83 10.20
C THR A 39 5.03 8.19 8.77
N VAL A 40 4.22 9.07 8.18
CA VAL A 40 4.34 9.48 6.77
C VAL A 40 4.40 11.00 6.66
N PRO A 41 5.20 11.53 5.71
CA PRO A 41 5.23 12.96 5.44
C PRO A 41 3.93 13.42 4.80
N TYR A 42 3.48 14.62 5.18
CA TYR A 42 2.30 15.26 4.61
C TYR A 42 2.53 16.74 4.32
N VAL A 43 1.73 17.27 3.40
CA VAL A 43 1.67 18.71 3.11
C VAL A 43 0.21 19.12 2.91
N ASN A 44 -0.16 20.28 3.44
CA ASN A 44 -1.49 20.85 3.28
C ASN A 44 -1.49 21.85 2.13
N ILE A 45 -2.26 21.56 1.09
CA ILE A 45 -2.27 22.36 -0.14
C ILE A 45 -3.69 22.62 -0.64
N PRO A 46 -3.92 23.77 -1.28
CA PRO A 46 -5.18 24.06 -1.98
C PRO A 46 -5.49 23.02 -3.05
N VAL A 47 -6.79 22.71 -3.23
CA VAL A 47 -7.25 21.73 -4.24
C VAL A 47 -6.78 22.09 -5.66
N GLU A 48 -6.73 23.38 -5.99
CA GLU A 48 -6.27 23.91 -7.28
C GLU A 48 -4.79 23.59 -7.58
N CYS A 49 -3.95 23.43 -6.56
CA CYS A 49 -2.54 23.10 -6.74
C CYS A 49 -2.28 21.59 -6.86
N ILE A 50 -3.30 20.75 -6.63
CA ILE A 50 -3.15 19.29 -6.60
C ILE A 50 -2.98 18.73 -8.01
N GLN A 51 -1.77 18.31 -8.34
CA GLN A 51 -1.45 17.67 -9.61
C GLN A 51 -1.12 16.19 -9.41
N THR A 52 -2.14 15.39 -9.07
CA THR A 52 -1.99 13.95 -8.76
C THR A 52 -1.25 13.15 -9.85
N SER A 53 -1.37 13.56 -11.12
CA SER A 53 -0.64 12.95 -12.23
C SER A 53 0.88 13.11 -12.11
N LYS A 54 1.37 14.29 -11.70
CA LYS A 54 2.80 14.57 -11.54
C LYS A 54 3.39 13.90 -10.29
N TRP A 55 2.57 13.75 -9.26
CA TRP A 55 3.01 13.27 -7.95
C TRP A 55 2.72 11.79 -7.74
N LYS A 56 2.11 11.11 -8.72
CA LYS A 56 1.74 9.69 -8.64
C LYS A 56 2.86 8.80 -8.10
N ASN A 57 4.09 9.20 -8.38
CA ASN A 57 5.32 8.52 -8.02
C ASN A 57 5.89 8.90 -6.65
N SER A 58 5.43 9.97 -6.01
CA SER A 58 5.85 10.39 -4.66
C SER A 58 4.72 10.27 -3.62
N LEU A 59 3.49 10.07 -4.07
CA LEU A 59 2.33 9.90 -3.21
C LEU A 59 2.34 8.53 -2.53
N LEU A 60 1.83 8.49 -1.30
CA LEU A 60 1.59 7.27 -0.57
C LEU A 60 0.61 6.37 -1.35
N THR A 61 1.09 5.25 -1.87
CA THR A 61 0.27 4.31 -2.65
C THR A 61 0.06 3.02 -1.89
N LEU A 62 -1.12 2.89 -1.28
CA LEU A 62 -1.55 1.71 -0.54
C LEU A 62 -2.86 1.17 -1.10
N HIS A 63 -3.09 -0.13 -0.92
CA HIS A 63 -4.36 -0.73 -1.32
C HIS A 63 -5.50 -0.10 -0.52
N SER A 64 -6.58 0.27 -1.23
CA SER A 64 -7.79 0.86 -0.64
C SER A 64 -7.56 2.07 0.29
N PHE A 65 -6.48 2.82 0.07
CA PHE A 65 -6.12 3.95 0.93
C PHE A 65 -6.25 5.29 0.20
N LYS A 66 -6.78 6.30 0.90
CA LYS A 66 -6.88 7.68 0.39
C LYS A 66 -5.62 8.45 0.75
N ASN A 67 -4.81 8.72 -0.27
CA ASN A 67 -3.57 9.51 -0.17
C ASN A 67 -3.80 11.02 -0.09
N VAL A 68 -5.00 11.48 -0.43
CA VAL A 68 -5.46 12.85 -0.24
C VAL A 68 -6.63 12.83 0.73
N ARG A 69 -6.50 13.54 1.85
CA ARG A 69 -7.49 13.61 2.92
C ARG A 69 -8.00 15.03 3.06
N ASP A 70 -9.26 15.16 3.47
CA ASP A 70 -9.84 16.47 3.77
C ASP A 70 -9.41 16.91 5.18
N LEU A 71 -8.96 18.16 5.30
CA LEU A 71 -8.59 18.76 6.59
C LEU A 71 -9.85 19.30 7.26
N GLN A 72 -10.44 18.55 8.18
CA GLN A 72 -11.43 19.08 9.12
C GLN A 72 -10.68 19.58 10.36
N PRO A 73 -10.88 20.82 10.85
CA PRO A 73 -11.87 21.85 10.46
C PRO A 73 -11.31 23.01 9.61
N ILE A 74 -10.05 22.93 9.14
CA ILE A 74 -9.25 24.11 8.72
C ILE A 74 -9.74 24.81 7.45
N SER A 75 -10.41 24.14 6.51
CA SER A 75 -11.20 24.73 5.41
C SER A 75 -11.44 23.68 4.32
N LYS A 76 -12.63 23.70 3.68
CA LYS A 76 -12.93 22.87 2.49
C LYS A 76 -12.01 23.15 1.28
N THR A 77 -11.12 24.15 1.37
CA THR A 77 -10.26 24.60 0.28
C THR A 77 -8.90 23.90 0.26
N HIS A 78 -8.42 23.39 1.40
CA HIS A 78 -7.13 22.71 1.51
C HIS A 78 -7.32 21.22 1.76
N LYS A 79 -6.45 20.41 1.15
CA LYS A 79 -6.38 18.97 1.38
C LYS A 79 -5.00 18.60 1.89
N GLN A 80 -4.98 17.60 2.76
CA GLN A 80 -3.77 16.96 3.25
C GLN A 80 -3.34 15.91 2.23
N VAL A 81 -2.13 16.06 1.70
CA VAL A 81 -1.54 15.12 0.76
C VAL A 81 -0.47 14.32 1.47
N LEU A 82 -0.60 12.99 1.44
CA LEU A 82 0.31 12.05 2.07
C LEU A 82 1.31 11.52 1.05
N PHE A 83 2.59 11.57 1.42
CA PHE A 83 3.70 11.15 0.59
C PHE A 83 4.31 9.83 1.08
N ASP A 84 5.02 9.16 0.18
CA ASP A 84 5.73 7.93 0.46
C ASP A 84 7.00 8.24 1.28
N PRO A 85 7.14 7.72 2.51
CA PRO A 85 8.32 7.95 3.36
C PRO A 85 9.62 7.35 2.80
N ASP A 86 9.54 6.37 1.88
CA ASP A 86 10.74 5.81 1.24
C ASP A 86 11.34 6.79 0.21
N ILE A 87 10.51 7.69 -0.32
CA ILE A 87 10.84 8.60 -1.43
C ILE A 87 11.06 10.03 -0.94
N ILE A 88 10.17 10.48 -0.06
CA ILE A 88 10.18 11.83 0.50
C ILE A 88 10.59 11.72 1.96
N LYS A 89 11.76 12.27 2.29
CA LYS A 89 12.22 12.34 3.68
C LYS A 89 12.31 13.78 4.16
N THR A 90 12.63 14.69 3.26
CA THR A 90 12.76 16.10 3.60
C THR A 90 11.90 16.98 2.69
N LYS A 91 11.73 18.23 3.11
CA LYS A 91 10.99 19.24 2.35
C LYS A 91 11.59 19.47 0.96
N GLU A 92 12.92 19.38 0.83
CA GLU A 92 13.64 19.59 -0.43
C GLU A 92 13.29 18.53 -1.48
N ASP A 93 13.02 17.29 -1.05
CA ASP A 93 12.60 16.20 -1.96
C ASP A 93 11.26 16.55 -2.63
N ILE A 94 10.34 17.14 -1.88
CA ILE A 94 9.04 17.56 -2.41
C ILE A 94 9.21 18.72 -3.39
N VAL A 95 9.99 19.73 -3.02
CA VAL A 95 10.25 20.90 -3.87
C VAL A 95 10.93 20.50 -5.18
N LYS A 96 11.86 19.53 -5.12
CA LYS A 96 12.53 18.99 -6.31
C LYS A 96 11.56 18.32 -7.29
N ILE A 97 10.55 17.61 -6.79
CA ILE A 97 9.54 16.95 -7.63
C ILE A 97 8.47 17.95 -8.07
N VAL A 98 8.14 18.91 -7.20
CA VAL A 98 7.02 19.83 -7.37
C VAL A 98 7.40 21.23 -6.86
N PRO A 99 8.16 22.00 -7.65
CA PRO A 99 8.58 23.34 -7.22
C PRO A 99 7.37 24.29 -7.06
N SER A 100 6.28 24.03 -7.77
CA SER A 100 5.06 24.85 -7.73
C SER A 100 4.38 24.93 -6.35
N ILE A 101 4.70 24.03 -5.41
CA ILE A 101 4.09 24.00 -4.07
C ILE A 101 5.06 24.36 -2.95
N GLU A 102 6.24 24.87 -3.27
CA GLU A 102 7.31 25.22 -2.30
C GLU A 102 6.79 26.06 -1.12
N LYS A 103 6.03 27.12 -1.40
CA LYS A 103 5.40 27.97 -0.37
C LYS A 103 4.54 27.18 0.63
N TYR A 104 3.85 26.13 0.18
CA TYR A 104 3.01 25.32 1.04
C TYR A 104 3.80 24.24 1.79
N VAL A 105 4.85 23.72 1.15
CA VAL A 105 5.79 22.78 1.76
C VAL A 105 6.47 23.46 2.95
N GLU A 106 7.02 24.66 2.79
CA GLU A 106 7.67 25.37 3.90
C GLU A 106 6.71 25.69 5.05
N LYS A 107 5.43 25.95 4.72
CA LYS A 107 4.42 26.33 5.71
C LYS A 107 3.82 25.15 6.47
N SER A 108 3.70 23.99 5.83
CA SER A 108 2.83 22.91 6.31
C SER A 108 3.39 21.51 6.18
N PHE A 109 4.65 21.37 5.74
CA PHE A 109 5.33 20.07 5.75
C PHE A 109 5.54 19.61 7.18
N ASP A 110 5.04 18.43 7.47
CA ASP A 110 5.20 17.76 8.76
C ASP A 110 4.91 16.25 8.57
N PHE A 111 4.98 15.49 9.65
CA PHE A 111 4.74 14.05 9.67
C PHE A 111 3.48 13.72 10.44
N THR A 112 2.69 12.77 9.91
CA THR A 112 1.50 12.25 10.58
C THR A 112 1.58 10.75 10.69
N SER A 113 1.08 10.22 11.81
CA SER A 113 0.89 8.79 11.97
C SER A 113 -0.39 8.34 11.26
N ILE A 114 -0.31 7.21 10.56
CA ILE A 114 -1.45 6.54 9.95
C ILE A 114 -1.49 5.09 10.38
N THR A 115 -2.69 4.59 10.65
CA THR A 115 -2.91 3.19 10.96
C THR A 115 -3.13 2.40 9.67
N LEU A 116 -2.28 1.42 9.44
CA LEU A 116 -2.44 0.40 8.41
C LEU A 116 -3.12 -0.80 9.04
N THR A 117 -4.04 -1.41 8.29
CA THR A 117 -4.78 -2.61 8.68
C THR A 117 -4.66 -3.67 7.59
N TYR A 118 -5.18 -4.87 7.84
CA TYR A 118 -5.22 -5.96 6.86
C TYR A 118 -5.71 -5.52 5.47
N ALA A 119 -6.70 -4.61 5.39
CA ALA A 119 -7.28 -4.13 4.13
C ALA A 119 -6.30 -3.32 3.25
N ASN A 120 -5.20 -2.84 3.82
CA ASN A 120 -4.20 -2.02 3.14
C ASN A 120 -3.10 -2.83 2.44
N TYR A 121 -3.04 -4.14 2.68
CA TYR A 121 -2.05 -5.03 2.07
C TYR A 121 -2.66 -5.82 0.92
N SER A 122 -1.85 -6.11 -0.10
CA SER A 122 -2.23 -7.05 -1.14
C SER A 122 -2.14 -8.49 -0.65
N ILE A 123 -2.85 -9.40 -1.33
CA ILE A 123 -2.78 -10.85 -1.05
C ILE A 123 -1.32 -11.34 -1.08
N ASP A 124 -0.54 -10.93 -2.09
CA ASP A 124 0.89 -11.23 -2.17
C ASP A 124 1.69 -10.80 -0.94
N GLN A 125 1.43 -9.59 -0.42
CA GLN A 125 2.12 -9.07 0.77
C GLN A 125 1.75 -9.87 2.02
N VAL A 126 0.47 -10.16 2.20
CA VAL A 126 -0.05 -10.95 3.33
C VAL A 126 0.56 -12.35 3.32
N ILE A 127 0.49 -13.03 2.18
CA ILE A 127 1.04 -14.37 2.01
C ILE A 127 2.54 -14.39 2.30
N LYS A 128 3.31 -13.45 1.73
CA LYS A 128 4.77 -13.38 1.96
C LYS A 128 5.14 -13.10 3.41
N ALA A 129 4.31 -12.36 4.15
CA ALA A 129 4.56 -12.08 5.56
C ALA A 129 4.26 -13.28 6.47
N ILE A 130 3.31 -14.13 6.07
CA ILE A 130 2.91 -15.32 6.84
C ILE A 130 3.84 -16.50 6.54
N LEU A 131 4.19 -16.71 5.28
CA LEU A 131 5.00 -17.86 4.89
C LEU A 131 6.45 -17.73 5.43
N PRO A 132 7.04 -18.79 5.98
CA PRO A 132 8.43 -18.79 6.43
C PRO A 132 9.39 -18.54 5.26
N ASP A 133 10.47 -17.79 5.49
CA ASP A 133 11.50 -17.51 4.47
C ASP A 133 12.24 -18.79 4.02
N ASP A 134 12.25 -19.81 4.88
CA ASP A 134 12.92 -21.11 4.66
C ASP A 134 12.16 -21.97 3.68
N LEU A 135 10.85 -21.77 3.67
CA LEU A 135 9.94 -22.29 2.69
C LEU A 135 10.26 -21.53 1.38
N GLY A 136 11.06 -22.14 0.51
CA GLY A 136 11.38 -21.60 -0.82
C GLY A 136 12.83 -21.24 -1.11
N LYS A 137 13.77 -21.53 -0.21
CA LYS A 137 15.20 -21.29 -0.44
C LYS A 137 15.75 -22.05 -1.65
N ASP A 138 15.21 -23.24 -1.96
CA ASP A 138 15.70 -24.08 -3.05
C ASP A 138 14.91 -23.94 -4.36
N LYS A 139 13.67 -23.44 -4.30
CA LYS A 139 12.81 -23.13 -5.46
C LYS A 139 11.83 -22.04 -5.05
N PRO A 140 11.54 -21.04 -5.91
CA PRO A 140 10.51 -20.05 -5.60
C PRO A 140 9.22 -20.78 -5.18
N ILE A 141 8.70 -20.43 -4.00
CA ILE A 141 7.35 -20.85 -3.63
C ILE A 141 6.42 -20.14 -4.58
N ASN A 142 6.03 -20.87 -5.61
CA ASN A 142 4.78 -20.62 -6.28
C ASN A 142 3.69 -20.82 -5.25
N THR A 143 3.20 -19.74 -4.64
CA THR A 143 2.01 -19.78 -3.79
C THR A 143 0.74 -19.95 -4.63
N GLY A 144 0.81 -20.73 -5.72
CA GLY A 144 -0.21 -20.80 -6.75
C GLY A 144 -0.02 -19.77 -7.88
N SER A 145 1.18 -19.65 -8.45
CA SER A 145 1.40 -18.83 -9.67
C SER A 145 0.61 -19.31 -10.91
N GLY A 146 -0.08 -20.45 -10.79
CA GLY A 146 -1.20 -20.81 -11.65
C GLY A 146 -2.38 -21.28 -10.78
N TYR A 147 -3.50 -20.57 -10.85
CA TYR A 147 -4.80 -21.05 -10.42
C TYR A 147 -5.70 -21.17 -11.65
N SER A 148 -6.64 -22.11 -11.63
CA SER A 148 -7.65 -22.22 -12.68
C SER A 148 -8.99 -21.76 -12.12
N LEU A 149 -9.60 -20.76 -12.76
CA LEU A 149 -10.95 -20.31 -12.44
C LEU A 149 -11.95 -21.06 -13.32
N VAL A 150 -12.79 -21.90 -12.72
CA VAL A 150 -13.89 -22.59 -13.38
C VAL A 150 -15.19 -22.06 -12.79
N GLY A 151 -15.82 -21.11 -13.49
CA GLY A 151 -16.97 -20.37 -12.96
C GLY A 151 -16.59 -19.56 -11.71
N HIS A 152 -17.21 -19.87 -10.57
CA HIS A 152 -16.92 -19.25 -9.26
C HIS A 152 -15.92 -20.06 -8.42
N ILE A 153 -15.38 -21.14 -8.97
CA ILE A 153 -14.47 -22.05 -8.28
C ILE A 153 -13.04 -21.72 -8.70
N ALA A 154 -12.20 -21.37 -7.73
CA ALA A 154 -10.78 -21.22 -7.94
C ALA A 154 -10.06 -22.52 -7.50
N HIS A 155 -9.41 -23.19 -8.43
CA HIS A 155 -8.58 -24.36 -8.17
C HIS A 155 -7.12 -23.94 -8.03
N PHE A 156 -6.57 -24.13 -6.84
CA PHE A 156 -5.18 -23.82 -6.52
C PHE A 156 -4.36 -25.11 -6.44
N ASN A 157 -3.25 -25.14 -7.17
CA ASN A 157 -2.28 -26.23 -7.05
C ASN A 157 -1.21 -25.84 -6.02
N LEU A 158 -1.37 -26.33 -4.79
CA LEU A 158 -0.48 -26.06 -3.67
C LEU A 158 0.56 -27.19 -3.52
N LYS A 159 1.81 -26.82 -3.28
CA LYS A 159 2.87 -27.80 -2.96
C LYS A 159 2.71 -28.29 -1.51
N ASP A 160 3.18 -29.50 -1.23
CA ASP A 160 3.09 -30.12 0.10
C ASP A 160 3.63 -29.22 1.23
N ALA A 161 4.73 -28.51 0.96
CA ALA A 161 5.35 -27.60 1.92
C ALA A 161 4.39 -26.48 2.40
N VAL A 162 3.51 -25.97 1.54
CA VAL A 162 2.57 -24.88 1.87
C VAL A 162 1.19 -25.36 2.30
N LEU A 163 0.92 -26.68 2.29
CA LEU A 163 -0.36 -27.24 2.73
C LEU A 163 -0.78 -26.83 4.15
N PRO A 164 0.11 -26.65 5.14
CA PRO A 164 -0.26 -26.15 6.46
C PRO A 164 -0.93 -24.76 6.43
N TYR A 165 -0.69 -23.98 5.37
CA TYR A 165 -1.20 -22.62 5.19
C TYR A 165 -2.40 -22.55 4.23
N LYS A 166 -2.96 -23.69 3.79
CA LYS A 166 -4.04 -23.76 2.78
C LYS A 166 -5.34 -23.03 3.14
N HIS A 167 -5.56 -22.73 4.42
CA HIS A 167 -6.75 -22.02 4.88
C HIS A 167 -6.55 -20.49 4.92
N ILE A 168 -5.30 -20.06 4.80
CA ILE A 168 -4.91 -18.66 4.70
C ILE A 168 -4.84 -18.23 3.24
N ILE A 169 -4.35 -19.13 2.38
CA ILE A 169 -4.36 -19.02 0.92
C ILE A 169 -5.80 -19.14 0.43
#